data_AF-A0A2N8HGY9-F1
#
_entry.id   AF-A0A2N8HGY9-F1
#
_cell.length_a   1.000
_cell.length_b   1.000
_cell.length_c   1.000
_cell.angle_alpha   90.00
_cell.angle_beta   90.00
_cell.angle_gamma   90.00
#
_symmetry.space_group_name_H-M   'P 1'
#
loop_
_entity.id
_entity.type
_entity.pdbx_description
1 polymer ?
#
loop_
_entity_poly.entity_id
_entity_poly.type
_entity_poly.pdbx_seq_one_letter_code
_entity_poly.pdbx_strand_id
1 'polypeptide(L)'
;MNCMKEPEILTIDAHCHLFNHEVLSWRLLVDFILSRMRPRGTRARLETAGGISELKRIIRFFKTGLMDTENIYGKLLAEGGCNTVVPLMFDLDYCMKGAGCSDGLRRRKGYKKNVKKAARKEWAALRKELDELASRAGKGERRELGEMKQALRRLSRKTERLSLGKRDAFRTQEEELLKLAAAHPGKVLPFYVVDPRRPGNCVHGPDGTIDVSPLTDRLVPRLGGKGGFYGFKLYCPNGYSPTDPALMALYEYCERHGAPLTAHCSGGGFASFSPSIAVHGHVYRNGEVVPHDGVLEFRHYRLTDKLRVKEKAELLNHPRLWEKVMEAFPRLRLNLAHFGCQDEGTEWTELIYGMMEKFPGLHTDLSCITEASRLREMREYFLRAPEQVRRKFLFGSDFYLNLLFLDGMKEYMENFRNTFTEQERRELMTANPSDFLGLS
;
A
#
# COMPACT_ATOMS: atom_id res chain seq x y z
N MET A 1 -9.89 -15.88 -43.49
CA MET A 1 -8.59 -15.53 -42.90
C MET A 1 -8.83 -15.08 -41.47
N ASN A 2 -8.75 -16.00 -40.51
CA ASN A 2 -8.75 -15.62 -39.09
C ASN A 2 -7.43 -14.90 -38.84
N CYS A 3 -7.50 -13.58 -38.65
CA CYS A 3 -6.39 -12.79 -38.18
C CYS A 3 -6.03 -13.34 -36.79
N MET A 4 -5.03 -14.21 -36.72
CA MET A 4 -4.46 -14.64 -35.45
C MET A 4 -3.91 -13.36 -34.81
N LYS A 5 -4.64 -12.82 -33.83
CA LYS A 5 -4.11 -11.76 -32.97
C LYS A 5 -2.79 -12.28 -32.42
N GLU A 6 -1.72 -11.52 -32.61
CA GLU A 6 -0.45 -11.81 -31.95
C GLU A 6 -0.71 -12.07 -30.47
N PRO A 7 -0.10 -13.11 -29.86
CA PRO A 7 -0.30 -13.42 -28.46
C PRO A 7 0.07 -12.18 -27.64
N GLU A 8 -0.87 -11.74 -26.80
CA GLU A 8 -0.68 -10.60 -25.92
C GLU A 8 0.50 -10.87 -24.98
N ILE A 9 1.53 -10.03 -25.01
CA ILE A 9 2.71 -10.20 -24.15
C ILE A 9 2.27 -10.09 -22.69
N LEU A 10 2.56 -11.11 -21.89
CA LEU A 10 2.27 -11.11 -20.46
C LEU A 10 3.00 -9.96 -19.78
N THR A 11 2.27 -9.15 -19.03
CA THR A 11 2.83 -8.12 -18.15
C THR A 11 2.14 -8.22 -16.79
N ILE A 12 2.91 -8.09 -15.72
CA ILE A 12 2.47 -8.32 -14.35
C ILE A 12 2.80 -7.09 -13.52
N ASP A 13 1.77 -6.54 -12.89
CA ASP A 13 1.89 -5.58 -11.79
C ASP A 13 1.83 -6.34 -10.47
N ALA A 14 2.99 -6.59 -9.86
CA ALA A 14 3.12 -7.40 -8.64
C ALA A 14 2.63 -6.69 -7.37
N HIS A 15 2.26 -5.40 -7.47
CA HIS A 15 1.82 -4.61 -6.34
C HIS A 15 0.92 -3.47 -6.82
N CYS A 16 -0.39 -3.66 -6.68
CA CYS A 16 -1.34 -2.56 -6.83
C CYS A 16 -2.40 -2.55 -5.73
N HIS A 17 -3.04 -1.40 -5.56
CA HIS A 17 -4.20 -1.25 -4.68
C HIS A 17 -5.40 -0.80 -5.52
N LEU A 18 -6.57 -1.41 -5.29
CA LEU A 18 -7.84 -1.10 -5.95
C LEU A 18 -8.86 -0.56 -4.93
N PHE A 19 -8.49 0.51 -4.25
CA PHE A 19 -9.27 1.01 -3.13
C PHE A 19 -10.51 1.78 -3.58
N ASN A 20 -11.67 1.36 -3.08
CA ASN A 20 -12.92 2.10 -3.26
C ASN A 20 -13.41 2.73 -1.94
N HIS A 21 -14.58 3.35 -1.99
CA HIS A 21 -15.21 4.07 -0.89
C HIS A 21 -15.74 3.16 0.23
N GLU A 22 -15.90 1.87 -0.04
CA GLU A 22 -16.26 0.85 0.95
C GLU A 22 -15.03 0.42 1.75
N VAL A 23 -13.88 0.31 1.08
CA VAL A 23 -12.58 -0.04 1.68
C VAL A 23 -11.97 1.16 2.41
N LEU A 24 -11.66 2.24 1.70
CA LEU A 24 -11.05 3.42 2.30
C LEU A 24 -12.11 4.19 3.07
N SER A 25 -12.16 3.92 4.38
CA SER A 25 -12.89 4.78 5.30
C SER A 25 -12.46 6.23 5.06
N TRP A 26 -13.45 7.12 4.96
CA TRP A 26 -13.28 8.55 4.69
C TRP A 26 -12.12 9.22 5.44
N ARG A 27 -11.87 8.72 6.65
CA ARG A 27 -10.74 9.08 7.48
C ARG A 27 -9.38 8.92 6.79
N LEU A 28 -9.12 7.79 6.15
CA LEU A 28 -7.82 7.46 5.58
C LEU A 28 -7.53 8.35 4.39
N LEU A 29 -8.55 8.62 3.59
CA LEU A 29 -8.46 9.56 2.48
C LEU A 29 -8.10 10.96 2.98
N VAL A 30 -8.74 11.41 4.07
CA VAL A 30 -8.45 12.70 4.70
C VAL A 30 -7.06 12.69 5.35
N ASP A 31 -6.65 11.61 6.01
CA ASP A 31 -5.37 11.50 6.71
C ASP A 31 -4.20 11.40 5.73
N PHE A 32 -4.38 10.76 4.58
CA PHE A 32 -3.38 10.66 3.50
C PHE A 32 -3.15 12.04 2.85
N ILE A 33 -4.24 12.78 2.65
CA ILE A 33 -4.15 14.16 2.16
C ILE A 33 -3.51 15.06 3.22
N LEU A 34 -3.90 14.91 4.50
CA LEU A 34 -3.39 15.72 5.60
C LEU A 34 -1.92 15.51 5.91
N SER A 35 -1.42 14.27 5.86
CA SER A 35 0.00 13.97 6.07
C SER A 35 0.87 14.64 5.01
N ARG A 36 0.33 14.84 3.80
CA ARG A 36 0.98 15.56 2.69
C ARG A 36 0.82 17.08 2.79
N MET A 37 -0.21 17.58 3.49
CA MET A 37 -0.69 18.95 3.35
C MET A 37 -0.12 20.06 4.28
N ARG A 38 0.91 19.89 5.14
CA ARG A 38 1.56 21.03 5.87
C ARG A 38 2.86 20.66 6.61
N PRO A 39 3.86 21.55 6.88
CA PRO A 39 3.96 23.00 6.59
C PRO A 39 5.28 23.49 5.93
N ARG A 40 5.16 24.41 4.95
CA ARG A 40 5.78 25.76 5.01
C ARG A 40 4.60 26.74 4.91
N GLY A 41 4.72 27.92 5.52
CA GLY A 41 3.62 28.84 5.85
C GLY A 41 2.51 28.97 4.79
N THR A 42 1.29 29.24 5.26
CA THR A 42 -0.01 29.34 4.57
C THR A 42 -0.04 30.21 3.29
N ARG A 43 1.07 30.85 2.93
CA ARG A 43 1.22 31.80 1.82
C ARG A 43 1.93 31.20 0.60
N ALA A 44 2.74 30.14 0.77
CA ALA A 44 3.68 29.69 -0.28
C ALA A 44 3.15 28.58 -1.22
N ARG A 45 1.99 27.97 -0.94
CA ARG A 45 1.53 26.76 -1.65
C ARG A 45 0.90 26.99 -3.03
N LEU A 46 0.37 28.18 -3.29
CA LEU A 46 -0.52 28.40 -4.45
C LEU A 46 -0.03 29.50 -5.39
N GLU A 47 1.10 30.12 -5.10
CA GLU A 47 1.72 31.13 -5.97
C GLU A 47 2.55 30.49 -7.10
N THR A 48 2.66 29.16 -7.14
CA THR A 48 3.34 28.39 -8.20
C THR A 48 2.37 27.40 -8.88
N ALA A 49 2.62 27.06 -10.15
CA ALA A 49 1.83 26.14 -10.98
C ALA A 49 1.53 24.76 -10.32
N GLY A 50 2.27 24.38 -9.27
CA GLY A 50 2.05 23.16 -8.50
C GLY A 50 0.74 23.13 -7.69
N GLY A 51 0.20 24.28 -7.29
CA GLY A 51 -0.97 24.34 -6.39
C GLY A 51 -2.29 23.85 -7.02
N ILE A 52 -2.55 24.23 -8.28
CA ILE A 52 -3.73 23.78 -9.03
C ILE A 52 -3.60 22.30 -9.41
N SER A 53 -2.39 21.85 -9.77
CA SER A 53 -2.11 20.44 -10.09
C SER A 53 -2.31 19.53 -8.87
N GLU A 54 -1.80 19.91 -7.69
CA GLU A 54 -2.01 19.16 -6.43
C GLU A 54 -3.50 18.97 -6.13
N LEU A 55 -4.31 20.02 -6.32
CA LEU A 55 -5.75 19.94 -6.11
C LEU A 55 -6.47 19.05 -7.14
N LYS A 56 -6.04 19.07 -8.41
CA LYS A 56 -6.56 18.16 -9.44
C LYS A 56 -6.30 16.69 -9.07
N ARG A 57 -5.08 16.38 -8.60
CA ARG A 57 -4.70 15.04 -8.12
C ARG A 57 -5.60 14.58 -6.97
N ILE A 58 -5.80 15.44 -5.96
CA ILE A 58 -6.73 15.17 -4.85
C ILE A 58 -8.14 14.86 -5.35
N ILE A 59 -8.69 15.69 -6.25
CA ILE A 59 -10.03 15.48 -6.82
C ILE A 59 -10.10 14.15 -7.58
N ARG A 60 -9.07 13.81 -8.38
CA ARG A 60 -9.02 12.58 -9.16
C ARG A 60 -8.91 11.34 -8.27
N PHE A 61 -8.07 11.39 -7.25
CA PHE A 61 -7.95 10.35 -6.22
C PHE A 61 -9.32 10.03 -5.60
N PHE A 62 -10.05 11.05 -5.16
CA PHE A 62 -11.40 10.87 -4.62
C PHE A 62 -12.41 10.37 -5.66
N LYS A 63 -12.39 10.90 -6.89
CA LYS A 63 -13.30 10.43 -7.95
C LYS A 63 -13.08 8.94 -8.23
N THR A 64 -11.82 8.51 -8.28
CA THR A 64 -11.45 7.11 -8.49
C THR A 64 -11.90 6.24 -7.31
N GLY A 65 -11.63 6.66 -6.08
CA GLY A 65 -12.10 5.94 -4.89
C GLY A 65 -13.62 5.85 -4.77
N LEU A 66 -14.39 6.68 -5.48
CA LEU A 66 -15.85 6.60 -5.48
C LEU A 66 -16.42 5.64 -6.52
N MET A 67 -15.58 5.04 -7.37
CA MET A 67 -15.93 3.97 -8.29
C MET A 67 -15.98 2.64 -7.52
N ASP A 68 -16.64 1.62 -8.08
CA ASP A 68 -16.49 0.25 -7.60
C ASP A 68 -15.16 -0.38 -8.07
N THR A 69 -14.80 -1.52 -7.48
CA THR A 69 -13.52 -2.19 -7.71
C THR A 69 -13.32 -2.60 -9.18
N GLU A 70 -14.37 -3.04 -9.88
CA GLU A 70 -14.33 -3.40 -11.30
C GLU A 70 -13.98 -2.18 -12.17
N ASN A 71 -14.62 -1.06 -11.90
CA ASN A 71 -14.39 0.19 -12.63
C ASN A 71 -13.00 0.77 -12.33
N ILE A 72 -12.48 0.62 -11.11
CA ILE A 72 -11.10 1.02 -10.78
C ILE A 72 -10.09 0.15 -11.55
N TYR A 73 -10.32 -1.16 -11.61
CA TYR A 73 -9.52 -2.08 -12.41
C TYR A 73 -9.57 -1.73 -13.91
N GLY A 74 -10.76 -1.48 -14.47
CA GLY A 74 -10.91 -1.04 -15.85
C GLY A 74 -10.17 0.28 -16.15
N LYS A 75 -10.15 1.21 -15.19
CA LYS A 75 -9.38 2.45 -15.29
C LYS A 75 -7.87 2.20 -15.31
N LEU A 76 -7.37 1.32 -14.45
CA LEU A 76 -5.95 0.91 -14.43
C LEU A 76 -5.52 0.38 -15.81
N LEU A 77 -6.31 -0.52 -16.40
CA LEU A 77 -6.03 -1.08 -17.72
C LEU A 77 -6.11 -0.01 -18.83
N ALA A 78 -7.15 0.83 -18.82
CA ALA A 78 -7.34 1.88 -19.82
C ALA A 78 -6.22 2.92 -19.83
N GLU A 79 -5.53 3.10 -18.70
CA GLU A 79 -4.38 4.00 -18.56
C GLU A 79 -3.03 3.29 -18.78
N GLY A 80 -3.05 2.08 -19.35
CA GLY A 80 -1.85 1.36 -19.80
C GLY A 80 -1.17 0.52 -18.72
N GLY A 81 -1.89 0.14 -17.65
CA GLY A 81 -1.45 -0.83 -16.66
C GLY A 81 -1.22 -2.24 -17.24
N CYS A 82 -0.62 -3.11 -16.45
CA CYS A 82 -0.32 -4.48 -16.83
C CYS A 82 -1.59 -5.31 -17.04
N ASN A 83 -1.53 -6.31 -17.93
CA ASN A 83 -2.67 -7.19 -18.21
C ASN A 83 -2.91 -8.26 -17.14
N THR A 84 -1.93 -8.47 -16.26
CA THR A 84 -2.05 -9.24 -15.02
C THR A 84 -1.70 -8.34 -13.84
N VAL A 85 -2.47 -8.42 -12.76
CA VAL A 85 -2.31 -7.57 -11.57
C VAL A 85 -2.41 -8.38 -10.30
N VAL A 86 -1.71 -7.92 -9.27
CA VAL A 86 -1.74 -8.45 -7.90
C VAL A 86 -2.32 -7.40 -6.96
N PRO A 87 -3.66 -7.32 -6.83
CA PRO A 87 -4.29 -6.40 -5.90
C PRO A 87 -4.00 -6.83 -4.46
N LEU A 88 -3.41 -5.93 -3.68
CA LEU A 88 -3.09 -6.17 -2.28
C LEU A 88 -4.24 -5.63 -1.41
N MET A 89 -4.76 -6.47 -0.51
CA MET A 89 -5.72 -6.01 0.50
C MET A 89 -5.07 -5.05 1.51
N PHE A 90 -5.89 -4.31 2.27
CA PHE A 90 -5.40 -3.43 3.34
C PHE A 90 -6.35 -3.40 4.54
N ASP A 91 -5.87 -3.86 5.70
CA ASP A 91 -6.68 -3.96 6.91
C ASP A 91 -6.73 -2.63 7.68
N LEU A 92 -7.88 -1.97 7.60
CA LEU A 92 -8.11 -0.67 8.22
C LEU A 92 -8.74 -0.74 9.61
N ASP A 93 -9.30 -1.90 9.97
CA ASP A 93 -9.92 -2.09 11.28
C ASP A 93 -8.86 -2.09 12.39
N TYR A 94 -7.74 -2.78 12.13
CA TYR A 94 -6.68 -2.99 13.11
C TYR A 94 -5.65 -1.86 13.20
N CYS A 95 -5.61 -0.97 12.20
CA CYS A 95 -4.93 0.33 12.29
C CYS A 95 -5.40 1.19 13.47
N MET A 96 -6.55 0.85 14.06
CA MET A 96 -7.21 1.61 15.13
C MET A 96 -7.32 0.93 16.46
N LYS A 97 -6.85 -0.30 16.56
CA LYS A 97 -6.88 -1.04 17.81
C LYS A 97 -5.64 -0.68 18.63
N GLY A 98 -5.86 -0.40 19.91
CA GLY A 98 -4.78 -0.14 20.87
C GLY A 98 -4.62 -1.26 21.89
N ALA A 99 -3.60 -1.14 22.74
CA ALA A 99 -3.17 -2.19 23.67
C ALA A 99 -4.22 -2.65 24.71
N GLY A 100 -5.20 -1.81 25.06
CA GLY A 100 -6.05 -2.04 26.25
C GLY A 100 -7.56 -2.03 26.03
N CYS A 101 -8.12 -2.57 24.93
CA CYS A 101 -9.58 -2.55 24.75
C CYS A 101 -10.20 -3.81 24.13
N SER A 102 -10.97 -4.50 24.98
CA SER A 102 -12.27 -5.13 24.67
C SER A 102 -13.38 -4.11 24.32
N ASP A 103 -13.05 -2.81 24.21
CA ASP A 103 -14.00 -1.69 24.19
C ASP A 103 -14.07 -0.96 22.83
N GLY A 104 -14.11 -1.75 21.74
CA GLY A 104 -14.00 -1.26 20.36
C GLY A 104 -15.12 -0.30 19.92
N LEU A 105 -16.30 -0.30 20.56
CA LEU A 105 -17.48 0.44 20.11
C LEU A 105 -17.59 1.88 20.65
N ARG A 106 -17.32 2.10 21.95
CA ARG A 106 -17.43 3.44 22.58
C ARG A 106 -16.28 4.36 22.16
N ARG A 107 -15.03 3.86 22.15
CA ARG A 107 -13.86 4.59 21.62
C ARG A 107 -13.99 4.88 20.12
N ARG A 108 -14.52 3.95 19.30
CA ARG A 108 -14.86 4.21 17.88
C ARG A 108 -15.77 5.44 17.73
N LYS A 109 -16.79 5.64 18.57
CA LYS A 109 -17.72 6.78 18.44
C LYS A 109 -17.05 8.14 18.73
N GLY A 110 -16.32 8.26 19.85
CA GLY A 110 -15.60 9.49 20.20
C GLY A 110 -14.52 9.86 19.19
N TYR A 111 -13.77 8.84 18.75
CA TYR A 111 -12.78 8.96 17.70
C TYR A 111 -13.40 9.39 16.35
N LYS A 112 -14.52 8.78 15.95
CA LYS A 112 -15.29 9.15 14.73
C LYS A 112 -15.71 10.63 14.75
N LYS A 113 -16.15 11.16 15.90
CA LYS A 113 -16.54 12.58 16.02
C LYS A 113 -15.36 13.52 15.77
N ASN A 114 -14.19 13.20 16.31
CA ASN A 114 -12.97 13.99 16.13
C ASN A 114 -12.48 13.96 14.68
N VAL A 115 -12.55 12.80 14.01
CA VAL A 115 -12.21 12.70 12.57
C VAL A 115 -13.15 13.50 11.70
N LYS A 116 -14.48 13.42 11.90
CA LYS A 116 -15.42 14.25 11.13
C LYS A 116 -15.12 15.73 11.30
N LYS A 117 -14.76 16.15 12.51
CA LYS A 117 -14.39 17.54 12.81
C LYS A 117 -13.10 17.94 12.08
N ALA A 118 -12.07 17.10 12.11
CA ALA A 118 -10.82 17.32 11.39
C ALA A 118 -11.06 17.40 9.88
N ALA A 119 -11.71 16.40 9.27
CA ALA A 119 -12.05 16.40 7.86
C ALA A 119 -12.78 17.66 7.42
N ARG A 120 -13.82 18.08 8.17
CA ARG A 120 -14.57 19.32 7.86
C ARG A 120 -13.70 20.56 7.87
N LYS A 121 -12.78 20.67 8.84
CA LYS A 121 -11.83 21.79 8.92
C LYS A 121 -10.97 21.87 7.67
N GLU A 122 -10.54 20.73 7.15
CA GLU A 122 -9.68 20.66 5.97
C GLU A 122 -10.44 20.91 4.66
N TRP A 123 -11.66 20.39 4.53
CA TRP A 123 -12.52 20.79 3.40
C TRP A 123 -12.80 22.29 3.40
N ALA A 124 -12.95 22.90 4.58
CA ALA A 124 -13.09 24.34 4.68
C ALA A 124 -11.80 25.07 4.26
N ALA A 125 -10.63 24.56 4.65
CA ALA A 125 -9.34 25.11 4.23
C ALA A 125 -9.14 25.03 2.70
N LEU A 126 -9.36 23.86 2.10
CA LEU A 126 -9.28 23.63 0.65
C LEU A 126 -10.26 24.52 -0.12
N ARG A 127 -11.49 24.70 0.38
CA ARG A 127 -12.46 25.61 -0.24
C ARG A 127 -11.97 27.06 -0.21
N LYS A 128 -11.45 27.51 0.93
CA LYS A 128 -10.93 28.86 1.10
C LYS A 128 -9.76 29.12 0.15
N GLU A 129 -8.82 28.18 0.07
CA GLU A 129 -7.68 28.21 -0.85
C GLU A 129 -8.13 28.32 -2.32
N LEU A 130 -9.14 27.55 -2.71
CA LEU A 130 -9.71 27.59 -4.05
C LEU A 130 -10.49 28.88 -4.35
N ASP A 131 -11.13 29.47 -3.33
CA ASP A 131 -11.79 30.77 -3.44
C ASP A 131 -10.78 31.91 -3.63
N GLU A 132 -9.65 31.87 -2.91
CA GLU A 132 -8.53 32.82 -3.06
C GLU A 132 -7.84 32.72 -4.43
N LEU A 133 -7.67 31.50 -4.97
CA LEU A 133 -7.16 31.32 -6.33
C LEU A 133 -8.10 31.92 -7.39
N ALA A 134 -9.40 31.65 -7.26
CA ALA A 134 -10.38 32.12 -8.24
C ALA A 134 -10.52 33.65 -8.28
N SER A 135 -10.25 34.35 -7.18
CA SER A 135 -10.27 35.82 -7.16
C SER A 135 -9.07 36.44 -7.90
N ARG A 136 -7.96 35.69 -8.01
CA ARG A 136 -6.72 36.11 -8.68
C ARG A 136 -6.61 35.61 -10.13
N ALA A 137 -7.45 34.66 -10.54
CA ALA A 137 -7.39 33.96 -11.81
C ALA A 137 -7.93 34.78 -13.01
N GLY A 138 -7.31 34.57 -14.18
CA GLY A 138 -7.73 35.15 -15.47
C GLY A 138 -9.04 34.53 -16.00
N LYS A 139 -9.63 35.11 -17.06
CA LYS A 139 -10.94 34.66 -17.61
C LYS A 139 -10.99 33.17 -17.97
N GLY A 140 -9.92 32.58 -18.52
CA GLY A 140 -9.87 31.16 -18.90
C GLY A 140 -9.80 30.20 -17.70
N GLU A 141 -9.00 30.53 -16.69
CA GLU A 141 -8.81 29.73 -15.48
C GLU A 141 -10.06 29.72 -14.58
N ARG A 142 -10.88 30.78 -14.64
CA ARG A 142 -12.11 30.88 -13.84
C ARG A 142 -13.11 29.75 -14.11
N ARG A 143 -13.19 29.25 -15.35
CA ARG A 143 -14.09 28.12 -15.68
C ARG A 143 -13.62 26.84 -15.00
N GLU A 144 -12.35 26.51 -15.15
CA GLU A 144 -11.74 25.32 -14.56
C GLU A 144 -11.80 25.35 -13.03
N LEU A 145 -11.47 26.49 -12.41
CA LEU A 145 -11.60 26.67 -10.96
C LEU A 145 -13.07 26.54 -10.51
N GLY A 146 -14.03 27.00 -11.33
CA GLY A 146 -15.46 26.81 -11.09
C GLY A 146 -15.89 25.33 -11.09
N GLU A 147 -15.42 24.56 -12.07
CA GLU A 147 -15.65 23.10 -12.15
C GLU A 147 -15.03 22.38 -10.95
N MET A 148 -13.80 22.76 -10.55
CA MET A 148 -13.12 22.24 -9.37
C MET A 148 -13.88 22.57 -8.08
N LYS A 149 -14.41 23.79 -7.93
CA LYS A 149 -15.26 24.17 -6.80
C LYS A 149 -16.50 23.30 -6.73
N GLN A 150 -17.14 23.05 -7.87
CA GLN A 150 -18.33 22.22 -7.93
C GLN A 150 -18.00 20.75 -7.59
N ALA A 151 -16.91 20.21 -8.14
CA ALA A 151 -16.43 18.87 -7.84
C ALA A 151 -16.11 18.72 -6.35
N LEU A 152 -15.37 19.66 -5.76
CA LEU A 152 -14.98 19.65 -4.36
C LEU A 152 -16.21 19.76 -3.42
N ARG A 153 -17.21 20.58 -3.77
CA ARG A 153 -18.49 20.64 -3.05
C ARG A 153 -19.25 19.32 -3.11
N ARG A 154 -19.35 18.69 -4.30
CA ARG A 154 -20.02 17.39 -4.50
C ARG A 154 -19.30 16.29 -3.73
N LEU A 155 -17.98 16.22 -3.84
CA LEU A 155 -17.13 15.27 -3.12
C LEU A 155 -17.31 15.41 -1.62
N SER A 156 -17.15 16.62 -1.08
CA SER A 156 -17.32 16.89 0.35
C SER A 156 -18.72 16.50 0.86
N ARG A 157 -19.79 16.74 0.09
CA ARG A 157 -21.15 16.29 0.48
C ARG A 157 -21.30 14.76 0.42
N LYS A 158 -20.81 14.11 -0.65
CA LYS A 158 -20.92 12.65 -0.81
C LYS A 158 -20.15 11.94 0.29
N THR A 159 -18.99 12.46 0.63
CA THR A 159 -18.08 11.88 1.62
C THR A 159 -18.50 12.12 3.07
N GLU A 160 -19.11 13.27 3.40
CA GLU A 160 -19.73 13.48 4.71
C GLU A 160 -20.88 12.49 5.01
N ARG A 161 -21.53 12.00 3.95
CA ARG A 161 -22.60 10.98 4.00
C ARG A 161 -22.05 9.56 4.09
N LEU A 162 -20.77 9.32 3.73
CA LEU A 162 -20.16 8.00 3.88
C LEU A 162 -20.08 7.65 5.37
N SER A 163 -20.40 6.40 5.68
CA SER A 163 -20.20 5.88 7.03
C SER A 163 -18.70 5.87 7.34
N LEU A 164 -18.30 6.29 8.54
CA LEU A 164 -16.89 6.28 8.97
C LEU A 164 -16.44 4.85 9.32
N GLY A 165 -16.44 3.98 8.30
CA GLY A 165 -16.35 2.53 8.43
C GLY A 165 -17.74 1.93 8.56
N LYS A 166 -18.17 1.23 7.50
CA LYS A 166 -19.14 0.14 7.66
C LYS A 166 -18.56 -0.83 8.68
N ARG A 167 -19.42 -1.58 9.36
CA ARG A 167 -19.00 -2.57 10.34
C ARG A 167 -18.07 -3.65 9.74
N ASP A 168 -17.95 -3.69 8.41
CA ASP A 168 -17.44 -4.82 7.66
C ASP A 168 -16.57 -4.48 6.43
N ALA A 169 -15.93 -3.30 6.40
CA ALA A 169 -15.11 -2.85 5.25
C ALA A 169 -14.06 -3.89 4.82
N PHE A 170 -13.49 -4.62 5.78
CA PHE A 170 -12.58 -5.73 5.53
C PHE A 170 -13.24 -6.86 4.72
N ARG A 171 -14.39 -7.38 5.15
CA ARG A 171 -15.08 -8.47 4.43
C ARG A 171 -15.60 -7.99 3.08
N THR A 172 -16.06 -6.73 2.99
CA THR A 172 -16.43 -6.13 1.70
C THR A 172 -15.24 -6.12 0.73
N GLN A 173 -14.05 -5.73 1.18
CA GLN A 173 -12.85 -5.78 0.33
C GLN A 173 -12.53 -7.20 -0.14
N GLU A 174 -12.60 -8.17 0.77
CA GLU A 174 -12.39 -9.59 0.47
C GLU A 174 -13.38 -10.09 -0.59
N GLU A 175 -14.68 -9.88 -0.39
CA GLU A 175 -15.73 -10.30 -1.32
C GLU A 175 -15.57 -9.65 -2.71
N GLU A 176 -15.24 -8.36 -2.75
CA GLU A 176 -15.05 -7.63 -4.02
C GLU A 176 -13.84 -8.12 -4.80
N LEU A 177 -12.71 -8.38 -4.14
CA LEU A 177 -11.51 -8.88 -4.80
C LEU A 177 -11.68 -10.34 -5.26
N LEU A 178 -12.35 -11.18 -4.47
CA LEU A 178 -12.66 -12.55 -4.88
C LEU A 178 -13.62 -12.57 -6.09
N LYS A 179 -14.62 -11.69 -6.10
CA LYS A 179 -15.52 -11.51 -7.26
C LYS A 179 -14.76 -11.05 -8.49
N LEU A 180 -13.84 -10.09 -8.34
CA LEU A 180 -13.00 -9.60 -9.43
C LEU A 180 -12.09 -10.71 -9.97
N ALA A 181 -11.42 -11.47 -9.09
CA ALA A 181 -10.58 -12.60 -9.47
C ALA A 181 -11.35 -13.69 -10.21
N ALA A 182 -12.58 -14.00 -9.77
CA ALA A 182 -13.45 -14.95 -10.44
C ALA A 182 -13.92 -14.48 -11.83
N ALA A 183 -14.08 -13.16 -12.02
CA ALA A 183 -14.45 -12.56 -13.31
C ALA A 183 -13.27 -12.49 -14.29
N HIS A 184 -12.03 -12.41 -13.79
CA HIS A 184 -10.80 -12.26 -14.57
C HIS A 184 -9.76 -13.34 -14.23
N PRO A 185 -10.06 -14.63 -14.47
CA PRO A 185 -9.19 -15.73 -14.07
C PRO A 185 -7.83 -15.65 -14.77
N GLY A 186 -6.76 -15.83 -13.99
CA GLY A 186 -5.37 -15.74 -14.46
C GLY A 186 -4.86 -14.31 -14.69
N LYS A 187 -5.72 -13.28 -14.61
CA LYS A 187 -5.34 -11.87 -14.75
C LYS A 187 -5.38 -11.10 -13.44
N VAL A 188 -6.20 -11.52 -12.49
CA VAL A 188 -6.31 -10.88 -11.17
C VAL A 188 -5.95 -11.89 -10.10
N LEU A 189 -4.81 -11.66 -9.43
CA LEU A 189 -4.21 -12.58 -8.45
C LEU A 189 -4.14 -11.89 -7.07
N PRO A 190 -5.26 -11.77 -6.33
CA PRO A 190 -5.32 -10.93 -5.14
C PRO A 190 -4.54 -11.53 -3.96
N PHE A 191 -3.92 -10.68 -3.14
CA PHE A 191 -3.26 -11.10 -1.90
C PHE A 191 -4.10 -10.73 -0.68
N TYR A 192 -4.27 -11.70 0.21
CA TYR A 192 -5.02 -11.53 1.47
C TYR A 192 -4.18 -10.79 2.49
N VAL A 193 -4.71 -9.73 3.11
CA VAL A 193 -3.98 -8.99 4.13
C VAL A 193 -4.02 -9.72 5.46
N VAL A 194 -2.85 -9.88 6.09
CA VAL A 194 -2.71 -10.53 7.37
C VAL A 194 -2.40 -9.49 8.45
N ASP A 195 -3.17 -9.55 9.53
CA ASP A 195 -2.87 -8.91 10.81
C ASP A 195 -2.98 -10.01 11.88
N PRO A 196 -1.90 -10.33 12.61
CA PRO A 196 -1.92 -11.42 13.59
C PRO A 196 -2.89 -11.17 14.75
N ARG A 197 -3.33 -9.92 14.94
CA ARG A 197 -4.26 -9.53 16.01
C ARG A 197 -5.73 -9.74 15.64
N ARG A 198 -6.03 -10.08 14.37
CA ARG A 198 -7.39 -10.29 13.85
C ARG A 198 -7.91 -11.68 14.25
N PRO A 199 -9.04 -11.76 14.98
CA PRO A 199 -9.70 -13.03 15.27
C PRO A 199 -10.01 -13.81 14.00
N GLY A 200 -9.73 -15.12 14.03
CA GLY A 200 -9.96 -16.01 12.90
C GLY A 200 -8.85 -15.99 11.83
N ASN A 201 -7.74 -15.29 12.05
CA ASN A 201 -6.52 -15.54 11.27
C ASN A 201 -5.70 -16.70 11.88
N CYS A 202 -5.62 -16.78 13.21
CA CYS A 202 -4.84 -17.80 13.89
C CYS A 202 -5.61 -18.37 15.08
N VAL A 203 -5.39 -19.65 15.38
CA VAL A 203 -5.92 -20.33 16.55
C VAL A 203 -4.75 -20.75 17.44
N HIS A 204 -4.77 -20.37 18.71
CA HIS A 204 -3.74 -20.73 19.68
C HIS A 204 -4.13 -22.00 20.42
N GLY A 205 -3.30 -23.04 20.30
CA GLY A 205 -3.46 -24.30 21.04
C GLY A 205 -3.04 -24.17 22.51
N PRO A 206 -3.51 -25.09 23.38
CA PRO A 206 -3.20 -25.07 24.80
C PRO A 206 -1.72 -25.35 25.11
N ASP A 207 -0.99 -25.92 24.16
CA ASP A 207 0.44 -26.24 24.20
C ASP A 207 1.33 -25.13 23.60
N GLY A 208 0.74 -24.01 23.19
CA GLY A 208 1.46 -22.90 22.56
C GLY A 208 1.62 -23.04 21.04
N THR A 209 1.08 -24.10 20.41
CA THR A 209 1.00 -24.18 18.95
C THR A 209 0.14 -23.03 18.39
N ILE A 210 0.50 -22.57 17.19
CA ILE A 210 -0.28 -21.57 16.46
C ILE A 210 -0.73 -22.20 15.15
N ASP A 211 -2.02 -22.46 15.05
CA ASP A 211 -2.63 -22.93 13.81
C ASP A 211 -3.00 -21.75 12.92
N VAL A 212 -2.41 -21.73 11.72
CA VAL A 212 -2.64 -20.73 10.67
C VAL A 212 -3.55 -21.27 9.55
N SER A 213 -4.18 -22.44 9.73
CA SER A 213 -5.13 -23.02 8.78
C SER A 213 -6.21 -22.02 8.31
N PRO A 214 -6.78 -21.14 9.17
CA PRO A 214 -7.78 -20.18 8.72
C PRO A 214 -7.26 -19.12 7.73
N LEU A 215 -5.94 -18.89 7.68
CA LEU A 215 -5.28 -18.07 6.67
C LEU A 215 -5.01 -18.88 5.41
N THR A 216 -4.44 -20.08 5.56
CA THR A 216 -4.00 -20.89 4.43
C THR A 216 -5.16 -21.45 3.63
N ASP A 217 -6.30 -21.71 4.26
CA ASP A 217 -7.55 -22.14 3.61
C ASP A 217 -8.14 -21.07 2.67
N ARG A 218 -7.69 -19.81 2.81
CA ARG A 218 -8.08 -18.71 1.90
C ARG A 218 -7.30 -18.74 0.59
N LEU A 219 -6.20 -19.49 0.51
CA LEU A 219 -5.40 -19.56 -0.70
C LEU A 219 -6.04 -20.47 -1.74
N VAL A 220 -5.87 -20.12 -3.02
CA VAL A 220 -6.17 -21.06 -4.10
C VAL A 220 -5.09 -22.15 -4.14
N PRO A 221 -5.47 -23.43 -4.28
CA PRO A 221 -4.50 -24.53 -4.28
C PRO A 221 -3.61 -24.54 -5.52
N ARG A 222 -4.02 -23.88 -6.62
CA ARG A 222 -3.30 -23.79 -7.90
C ARG A 222 -3.65 -22.50 -8.63
N LEU A 223 -2.76 -22.06 -9.52
CA LEU A 223 -2.97 -20.96 -10.46
C LEU A 223 -4.29 -21.12 -11.24
N GLY A 224 -5.07 -20.04 -11.35
CA GLY A 224 -6.35 -20.04 -12.06
C GLY A 224 -7.48 -20.80 -11.35
N GLY A 225 -7.24 -21.30 -10.13
CA GLY A 225 -8.29 -21.78 -9.25
C GLY A 225 -9.33 -20.68 -9.01
N LYS A 226 -10.62 -21.02 -9.12
CA LYS A 226 -11.68 -20.06 -8.86
C LYS A 226 -11.85 -19.87 -7.35
N GLY A 227 -11.90 -18.61 -6.91
CA GLY A 227 -12.51 -18.25 -5.62
C GLY A 227 -11.59 -18.15 -4.40
N GLY A 228 -10.29 -17.87 -4.56
CA GLY A 228 -9.39 -17.63 -3.41
C GLY A 228 -8.29 -16.59 -3.69
N PHE A 229 -7.42 -16.41 -2.70
CA PHE A 229 -6.26 -15.52 -2.76
C PHE A 229 -5.00 -16.25 -3.27
N TYR A 230 -4.09 -15.52 -3.89
CA TYR A 230 -2.87 -16.09 -4.46
C TYR A 230 -1.65 -16.00 -3.53
N GLY A 231 -1.72 -15.12 -2.54
CA GLY A 231 -0.64 -14.90 -1.59
C GLY A 231 -1.08 -14.01 -0.44
N PHE A 232 -0.13 -13.53 0.35
CA PHE A 232 -0.42 -12.74 1.55
C PHE A 232 0.22 -11.34 1.50
N LYS A 233 -0.45 -10.36 2.11
CA LYS A 233 0.04 -8.99 2.28
C LYS A 233 0.26 -8.69 3.74
N LEU A 234 1.40 -8.09 4.06
CA LEU A 234 1.75 -7.59 5.40
C LEU A 234 1.96 -6.08 5.42
N TYR A 235 1.64 -5.48 6.56
CA TYR A 235 1.76 -4.04 6.81
C TYR A 235 2.05 -3.78 8.29
N CYS A 236 3.25 -4.15 8.73
CA CYS A 236 3.69 -4.10 10.12
C CYS A 236 3.56 -2.73 10.83
N PRO A 237 3.72 -1.56 10.15
CA PRO A 237 3.43 -0.25 10.76
C PRO A 237 2.00 -0.09 11.30
N ASN A 238 1.07 -0.98 10.94
CA ASN A 238 -0.28 -1.02 11.51
C ASN A 238 -0.32 -1.55 12.94
N GLY A 239 0.80 -2.05 13.47
CA GLY A 239 1.00 -2.29 14.89
C GLY A 239 1.28 -3.74 15.27
N TYR A 240 2.10 -4.44 14.49
CA TYR A 240 2.59 -5.77 14.84
C TYR A 240 4.03 -5.91 14.34
N SER A 241 4.79 -6.81 14.96
CA SER A 241 6.18 -7.10 14.54
C SER A 241 6.17 -7.99 13.30
N PRO A 242 7.15 -7.87 12.38
CA PRO A 242 7.40 -8.88 11.36
C PRO A 242 7.70 -10.25 11.97
N THR A 243 8.23 -10.30 13.20
CA THR A 243 8.59 -11.54 13.91
C THR A 243 7.54 -11.97 14.94
N ASP A 244 6.30 -11.50 14.80
CA ASP A 244 5.19 -11.96 15.62
C ASP A 244 5.06 -13.50 15.51
N PRO A 245 4.88 -14.25 16.62
CA PRO A 245 4.83 -15.71 16.59
C PRO A 245 3.83 -16.28 15.58
N ALA A 246 2.69 -15.62 15.39
CA ALA A 246 1.70 -16.04 14.42
C ALA A 246 2.17 -15.86 12.97
N LEU A 247 2.94 -14.79 12.70
CA LEU A 247 3.55 -14.59 11.38
C LEU A 247 4.70 -15.58 11.15
N MET A 248 5.47 -15.94 12.19
CA MET A 248 6.51 -16.96 12.06
C MET A 248 5.93 -18.32 11.64
N ALA A 249 4.78 -18.73 12.20
CA ALA A 249 4.05 -19.92 11.75
C ALA A 249 3.55 -19.80 10.30
N LEU A 250 3.06 -18.62 9.91
CA LEU A 250 2.65 -18.36 8.52
C LEU A 250 3.82 -18.44 7.54
N TYR A 251 4.98 -17.90 7.90
CA TYR A 251 6.18 -17.94 7.04
C TYR A 251 6.70 -19.36 6.86
N GLU A 252 6.65 -20.19 7.89
CA GLU A 252 6.99 -21.61 7.77
C GLU A 252 6.10 -22.30 6.73
N TYR A 253 4.78 -22.07 6.78
CA TYR A 253 3.87 -22.57 5.76
C TYR A 253 4.23 -22.01 4.37
N CYS A 254 4.44 -20.70 4.26
CA CYS A 254 4.69 -20.06 2.97
C CYS A 254 6.01 -20.50 2.33
N GLU A 255 7.08 -20.70 3.12
CA GLU A 255 8.33 -21.27 2.61
C GLU A 255 8.12 -22.72 2.14
N ARG A 256 7.44 -23.54 2.95
CA ARG A 256 7.18 -24.96 2.63
C ARG A 256 6.35 -25.14 1.36
N HIS A 257 5.37 -24.27 1.14
CA HIS A 257 4.41 -24.37 0.04
C HIS A 257 4.70 -23.40 -1.12
N GLY A 258 5.74 -22.57 -1.03
CA GLY A 258 6.10 -21.58 -2.04
C GLY A 258 5.07 -20.46 -2.23
N ALA A 259 4.25 -20.18 -1.21
CA ALA A 259 3.24 -19.13 -1.26
C ALA A 259 3.89 -17.73 -1.16
N PRO A 260 3.63 -16.81 -2.11
CA PRO A 260 4.27 -15.51 -2.12
C PRO A 260 3.68 -14.56 -1.06
N LEU A 261 4.55 -13.75 -0.48
CA LEU A 261 4.20 -12.67 0.45
C LEU A 261 4.72 -11.33 -0.07
N THR A 262 3.91 -10.28 0.05
CA THR A 262 4.37 -8.90 -0.13
C THR A 262 4.20 -8.16 1.19
N ALA A 263 5.27 -7.57 1.72
CA ALA A 263 5.21 -6.71 2.89
C ALA A 263 5.50 -5.26 2.50
N HIS A 264 4.75 -4.30 3.05
CA HIS A 264 5.11 -2.89 2.94
C HIS A 264 6.45 -2.62 3.62
N CYS A 265 7.47 -2.14 2.91
CA CYS A 265 8.80 -1.90 3.48
C CYS A 265 9.39 -0.55 3.03
N SER A 266 8.87 0.55 3.58
CA SER A 266 9.39 1.89 3.35
C SER A 266 9.32 2.75 4.61
N GLY A 267 10.07 3.85 4.64
CA GLY A 267 10.01 4.82 5.75
C GLY A 267 8.74 5.68 5.75
N GLY A 268 7.93 5.57 4.69
CA GLY A 268 6.70 6.32 4.48
C GLY A 268 5.44 5.45 4.44
N GLY A 269 4.37 6.03 3.90
CA GLY A 269 3.07 5.36 3.78
C GLY A 269 2.17 5.62 4.98
N PHE A 270 1.68 4.55 5.59
CA PHE A 270 0.65 4.57 6.60
C PHE A 270 1.12 3.91 7.91
N ALA A 271 0.46 4.21 9.02
CA ALA A 271 0.73 3.54 10.29
C ALA A 271 -0.47 3.67 11.24
N SER A 272 -0.49 2.81 12.26
CA SER A 272 -1.51 2.87 13.32
C SER A 272 -1.62 4.25 13.96
N PHE A 273 -2.83 4.60 14.38
CA PHE A 273 -3.09 5.84 15.12
C PHE A 273 -3.22 5.63 16.61
N SER A 274 -3.08 4.38 17.07
CA SER A 274 -3.12 4.13 18.49
C SER A 274 -1.89 4.75 19.17
N PRO A 275 -2.06 5.43 20.31
CA PRO A 275 -0.93 5.88 21.12
C PRO A 275 -0.18 4.71 21.75
N SER A 276 -0.82 3.53 21.85
CA SER A 276 -0.17 2.32 22.33
C SER A 276 -0.70 1.05 21.71
N ILE A 277 0.15 0.05 21.52
CA ILE A 277 -0.17 -1.21 20.83
C ILE A 277 0.53 -2.37 21.54
N ALA A 278 -0.17 -3.49 21.73
CA ALA A 278 0.45 -4.74 22.17
C ALA A 278 1.19 -5.37 20.98
N VAL A 279 2.47 -5.63 21.16
CA VAL A 279 3.36 -6.20 20.14
C VAL A 279 4.09 -7.39 20.75
N HIS A 280 4.22 -8.44 19.95
CA HIS A 280 4.94 -9.67 20.27
C HIS A 280 6.01 -9.91 19.19
N GLY A 281 7.16 -10.48 19.57
CA GLY A 281 8.28 -10.74 18.66
C GLY A 281 9.47 -9.82 18.95
N HIS A 282 9.87 -9.02 17.97
CA HIS A 282 11.00 -8.09 18.06
C HIS A 282 10.62 -6.68 17.61
N VAL A 283 11.34 -5.69 18.10
CA VAL A 283 11.28 -4.30 17.66
C VAL A 283 12.68 -3.81 17.35
N TYR A 284 12.79 -2.83 16.46
CA TYR A 284 14.06 -2.15 16.21
C TYR A 284 14.14 -0.89 17.08
N ARG A 285 15.12 -0.79 17.97
CA ARG A 285 15.27 0.35 18.89
C ARG A 285 16.75 0.62 19.11
N ASN A 286 17.15 1.88 19.04
CA ASN A 286 18.52 2.34 19.30
C ASN A 286 19.59 1.61 18.46
N GLY A 287 19.28 1.29 17.19
CA GLY A 287 20.22 0.60 16.30
C GLY A 287 20.21 -0.93 16.40
N GLU A 288 19.40 -1.50 17.28
CA GLU A 288 19.39 -2.95 17.55
C GLU A 288 18.01 -3.56 17.40
N VAL A 289 17.98 -4.85 17.05
CA VAL A 289 16.75 -5.63 17.06
C VAL A 289 16.63 -6.36 18.39
N VAL A 290 15.66 -5.94 19.20
CA VAL A 290 15.47 -6.44 20.57
C VAL A 290 14.16 -7.23 20.69
N PRO A 291 14.13 -8.35 21.42
CA PRO A 291 12.89 -9.02 21.77
C PRO A 291 11.94 -8.08 22.51
N HIS A 292 10.65 -8.17 22.21
CA HIS A 292 9.62 -7.37 22.85
C HIS A 292 8.33 -8.17 22.98
N ASP A 293 7.81 -8.23 24.19
CA ASP A 293 6.51 -8.82 24.50
C ASP A 293 5.75 -7.89 25.43
N GLY A 294 4.70 -7.25 24.93
CA GLY A 294 3.85 -6.35 25.69
C GLY A 294 3.54 -5.04 24.99
N VAL A 295 3.22 -4.00 25.78
CA VAL A 295 2.73 -2.73 25.26
C VAL A 295 3.87 -1.82 24.80
N LEU A 296 3.81 -1.38 23.54
CA LEU A 296 4.59 -0.26 23.03
C LEU A 296 3.77 1.02 23.13
N GLU A 297 4.36 2.04 23.74
CA GLU A 297 3.84 3.41 23.77
C GLU A 297 4.54 4.25 22.69
N PHE A 298 3.77 5.06 21.96
CA PHE A 298 4.25 5.89 20.87
C PHE A 298 4.20 7.37 21.24
N ARG A 299 5.27 8.10 20.94
CA ARG A 299 5.35 9.55 21.18
C ARG A 299 4.52 10.31 20.16
N HIS A 300 4.46 9.79 18.94
CA HIS A 300 3.78 10.43 17.80
C HIS A 300 2.49 9.68 17.48
N TYR A 301 1.36 10.24 17.92
CA TYR A 301 0.03 9.62 17.75
C TYR A 301 -1.04 10.61 17.25
N ARG A 302 -0.73 11.91 17.19
CA ARG A 302 -1.69 12.90 16.69
C ARG A 302 -1.91 12.72 15.20
N LEU A 303 -3.11 13.07 14.73
CA LEU A 303 -3.52 12.89 13.33
C LEU A 303 -2.58 13.60 12.35
N THR A 304 -2.13 14.79 12.74
CA THR A 304 -1.29 15.72 11.97
C THR A 304 0.20 15.57 12.25
N ASP A 305 0.60 14.58 13.04
CA ASP A 305 2.01 14.37 13.38
C ASP A 305 2.72 13.62 12.25
N LYS A 306 3.65 14.30 11.57
CA LYS A 306 4.42 13.72 10.47
C LYS A 306 5.30 12.56 10.90
N LEU A 307 5.74 12.57 12.16
CA LEU A 307 6.64 11.54 12.67
C LEU A 307 5.90 10.27 13.10
N ARG A 308 4.56 10.25 13.06
CA ARG A 308 3.77 9.06 13.42
C ARG A 308 4.13 7.85 12.58
N VAL A 309 4.22 8.03 11.26
CA VAL A 309 4.55 6.94 10.34
C VAL A 309 6.00 6.54 10.52
N LYS A 310 6.92 7.53 10.55
CA LYS A 310 8.34 7.30 10.76
C LYS A 310 8.63 6.51 12.05
N GLU A 311 8.09 6.92 13.20
CA GLU A 311 8.30 6.24 14.48
C GLU A 311 7.84 4.77 14.43
N LYS A 312 6.67 4.50 13.87
CA LYS A 312 6.11 3.14 13.79
C LYS A 312 6.82 2.28 12.76
N ALA A 313 7.17 2.84 11.61
CA ALA A 313 7.96 2.16 10.59
C ALA A 313 9.35 1.81 11.13
N GLU A 314 10.01 2.73 11.83
CA GLU A 314 11.31 2.46 12.44
C GLU A 314 11.23 1.34 13.47
N LEU A 315 10.26 1.37 14.37
CA LEU A 315 10.13 0.37 15.43
C LEU A 315 9.68 -1.01 14.93
N LEU A 316 8.81 -1.07 13.91
CA LEU A 316 8.07 -2.27 13.52
C LEU A 316 8.27 -2.70 12.05
N ASN A 317 9.08 -2.00 11.27
CA ASN A 317 9.23 -2.28 9.84
C ASN A 317 10.66 -2.10 9.30
N HIS A 318 11.62 -1.78 10.17
CA HIS A 318 13.03 -1.65 9.78
C HIS A 318 13.54 -2.93 9.08
N PRO A 319 14.34 -2.84 8.00
CA PRO A 319 14.84 -4.01 7.26
C PRO A 319 15.53 -5.06 8.13
N ARG A 320 16.18 -4.66 9.23
CA ARG A 320 16.80 -5.58 10.20
C ARG A 320 15.80 -6.53 10.90
N LEU A 321 14.54 -6.14 11.04
CA LEU A 321 13.48 -7.05 11.52
C LEU A 321 13.16 -8.12 10.47
N TRP A 322 13.12 -7.72 9.20
CA TRP A 322 12.92 -8.63 8.07
C TRP A 322 14.13 -9.53 7.83
N GLU A 323 15.35 -9.06 8.12
CA GLU A 323 16.56 -9.91 8.10
C GLU A 323 16.40 -11.10 9.04
N LYS A 324 15.91 -10.89 10.27
CA LYS A 324 15.59 -12.01 11.19
C LYS A 324 14.59 -13.00 10.61
N VAL A 325 13.57 -12.51 9.90
CA VAL A 325 12.58 -13.38 9.23
C VAL A 325 13.27 -14.22 8.14
N MET A 326 14.10 -13.59 7.32
CA MET A 326 14.82 -14.27 6.24
C MET A 326 15.93 -15.21 6.75
N GLU A 327 16.51 -14.95 7.92
CA GLU A 327 17.44 -15.89 8.57
C GLU A 327 16.73 -17.16 9.05
N ALA A 328 15.48 -17.03 9.53
CA ALA A 328 14.65 -18.18 9.90
C ALA A 328 14.10 -18.93 8.67
N PHE A 329 13.77 -18.20 7.59
CA PHE A 329 13.13 -18.73 6.39
C PHE A 329 13.82 -18.23 5.11
N PRO A 330 15.05 -18.69 4.79
CA PRO A 330 15.87 -18.15 3.70
C PRO A 330 15.30 -18.37 2.29
N ARG A 331 14.37 -19.32 2.12
CA ARG A 331 13.68 -19.59 0.84
C ARG A 331 12.28 -18.99 0.78
N LEU A 332 11.84 -18.28 1.82
CA LEU A 332 10.55 -17.57 1.81
C LEU A 332 10.48 -16.60 0.63
N ARG A 333 9.46 -16.75 -0.22
CA ARG A 333 9.20 -15.82 -1.33
C ARG A 333 8.59 -14.54 -0.77
N LEU A 334 9.44 -13.61 -0.36
CA LEU A 334 9.04 -12.35 0.28
C LEU A 334 9.44 -11.16 -0.60
N ASN A 335 8.47 -10.34 -0.98
CA ASN A 335 8.69 -9.02 -1.58
C ASN A 335 8.62 -7.93 -0.50
N LEU A 336 9.73 -7.26 -0.21
CA LEU A 336 9.76 -6.03 0.58
C LEU A 336 9.51 -4.84 -0.34
N ALA A 337 8.26 -4.38 -0.38
CA ALA A 337 7.80 -3.39 -1.35
C ALA A 337 8.52 -2.03 -1.22
N HIS A 338 8.55 -1.28 -2.32
CA HIS A 338 9.10 0.08 -2.44
C HIS A 338 10.62 0.21 -2.28
N PHE A 339 11.34 -0.92 -2.24
CA PHE A 339 12.80 -0.98 -2.13
C PHE A 339 13.38 -0.14 -0.98
N GLY A 340 12.67 -0.14 0.15
CA GLY A 340 13.14 0.57 1.34
C GLY A 340 13.07 2.08 1.24
N CYS A 341 12.38 2.67 0.24
CA CYS A 341 12.42 4.11 0.02
C CYS A 341 12.08 4.92 1.29
N GLN A 342 12.88 5.94 1.57
CA GLN A 342 12.71 6.87 2.69
C GLN A 342 12.63 8.30 2.15
N ASP A 343 12.01 9.21 2.92
CA ASP A 343 12.00 10.63 2.59
C ASP A 343 13.43 11.22 2.57
N GLU A 344 14.31 10.69 3.42
CA GLU A 344 15.72 11.10 3.56
C GLU A 344 16.59 9.85 3.74
N GLY A 345 17.72 9.80 3.03
CA GLY A 345 18.68 8.69 3.12
C GLY A 345 18.38 7.49 2.22
N THR A 346 19.32 6.54 2.19
CA THR A 346 19.25 5.28 1.42
C THR A 346 19.55 4.06 2.29
N GLU A 347 19.63 4.22 3.62
CA GLU A 347 20.02 3.16 4.54
C GLU A 347 19.18 1.89 4.34
N TRP A 348 17.85 2.05 4.31
CA TRP A 348 16.96 0.91 4.14
C TRP A 348 17.10 0.25 2.77
N THR A 349 17.31 1.04 1.72
CA THR A 349 17.56 0.55 0.36
C THR A 349 18.85 -0.28 0.30
N GLU A 350 19.95 0.20 0.89
CA GLU A 350 21.22 -0.53 0.92
C GLU A 350 21.13 -1.80 1.77
N LEU A 351 20.42 -1.77 2.90
CA LEU A 351 20.16 -2.95 3.72
C LEU A 351 19.36 -4.01 2.94
N ILE A 352 18.27 -3.62 2.28
CA ILE A 352 17.46 -4.54 1.47
C ILE A 352 18.27 -5.10 0.30
N TYR A 353 19.07 -4.26 -0.38
CA TYR A 353 19.93 -4.72 -1.47
C TYR A 353 20.93 -5.79 -1.01
N GLY A 354 21.64 -5.55 0.11
CA GLY A 354 22.55 -6.56 0.69
C GLY A 354 21.83 -7.82 1.17
N MET A 355 20.60 -7.70 1.67
CA MET A 355 19.76 -8.86 1.99
C MET A 355 19.34 -9.63 0.74
N MET A 356 19.06 -8.96 -0.39
CA MET A 356 18.77 -9.62 -1.67
C MET A 356 19.99 -10.37 -2.22
N GLU A 357 21.21 -9.96 -1.89
CA GLU A 357 22.42 -10.76 -2.18
C GLU A 357 22.49 -12.02 -1.30
N LYS A 358 22.18 -11.88 0.00
CA LYS A 358 22.24 -12.96 1.00
C LYS A 358 21.13 -14.01 0.86
N PHE A 359 19.90 -13.60 0.56
CA PHE A 359 18.72 -14.47 0.63
C PHE A 359 18.09 -14.70 -0.75
N PRO A 360 17.99 -15.97 -1.23
CA PRO A 360 17.42 -16.27 -2.55
C PRO A 360 15.92 -15.93 -2.65
N GLY A 361 15.16 -16.05 -1.56
CA GLY A 361 13.73 -15.78 -1.56
C GLY A 361 13.32 -14.31 -1.45
N LEU A 362 14.25 -13.40 -1.16
CA LEU A 362 13.94 -11.98 -0.93
C LEU A 362 13.88 -11.18 -2.23
N HIS A 363 12.78 -10.48 -2.44
CA HIS A 363 12.48 -9.65 -3.59
C HIS A 363 12.15 -8.22 -3.16
N THR A 364 12.14 -7.30 -4.13
CA THR A 364 11.65 -5.94 -3.95
C THR A 364 10.90 -5.47 -5.19
N ASP A 365 9.90 -4.61 -5.01
CA ASP A 365 9.25 -3.89 -6.09
C ASP A 365 9.63 -2.40 -6.13
N LEU A 366 9.34 -1.75 -7.27
CA LEU A 366 9.55 -0.31 -7.50
C LEU A 366 8.26 0.52 -7.37
N SER A 367 7.28 0.01 -6.62
CA SER A 367 5.97 0.67 -6.49
C SER A 367 6.04 1.97 -5.70
N CYS A 368 5.15 2.93 -6.02
CA CYS A 368 5.21 4.31 -5.53
C CYS A 368 6.47 5.13 -5.90
N ILE A 369 7.43 4.58 -6.67
CA ILE A 369 8.60 5.33 -7.16
C ILE A 369 8.22 5.97 -8.50
N THR A 370 7.62 7.16 -8.46
CA THR A 370 6.93 7.75 -9.62
C THR A 370 7.76 8.75 -10.44
N GLU A 371 8.74 9.40 -9.81
CA GLU A 371 9.54 10.45 -10.44
C GLU A 371 10.64 9.86 -11.34
N ALA A 372 10.81 10.42 -12.54
CA ALA A 372 11.80 9.91 -13.51
C ALA A 372 13.25 9.93 -12.98
N SER A 373 13.61 10.91 -12.15
CA SER A 373 14.93 10.96 -11.46
C SER A 373 15.11 9.75 -10.54
N ARG A 374 14.12 9.47 -9.69
CA ARG A 374 14.14 8.34 -8.76
C ARG A 374 14.10 7.00 -9.50
N LEU A 375 13.31 6.87 -10.57
CA LEU A 375 13.31 5.69 -11.42
C LEU A 375 14.69 5.44 -12.06
N ARG A 376 15.40 6.49 -12.49
CA ARG A 376 16.78 6.37 -12.98
C ARG A 376 17.72 5.88 -11.88
N GLU A 377 17.62 6.40 -10.67
CA GLU A 377 18.38 5.88 -9.53
C GLU A 377 18.12 4.38 -9.33
N MET A 378 16.85 3.94 -9.34
CA MET A 378 16.51 2.53 -9.18
C MET A 378 17.03 1.67 -10.34
N ARG A 379 17.03 2.21 -11.55
CA ARG A 379 17.61 1.54 -12.72
C ARG A 379 19.10 1.31 -12.54
N GLU A 380 19.84 2.23 -11.92
CA GLU A 380 21.27 2.00 -11.63
C GLU A 380 21.49 0.85 -10.64
N TYR A 381 20.65 0.70 -9.61
CA TYR A 381 20.68 -0.49 -8.75
C TYR A 381 20.40 -1.77 -9.54
N PHE A 382 19.41 -1.74 -10.43
CA PHE A 382 19.05 -2.89 -11.26
C PHE A 382 20.17 -3.28 -12.24
N LEU A 383 20.85 -2.29 -12.86
CA LEU A 383 21.91 -2.53 -13.83
C LEU A 383 23.21 -3.00 -13.20
N ARG A 384 23.57 -2.49 -12.01
CA ARG A 384 24.77 -2.92 -11.27
C ARG A 384 24.57 -4.27 -10.58
N ALA A 385 23.33 -4.71 -10.40
CA ALA A 385 23.02 -5.95 -9.73
C ALA A 385 23.54 -7.17 -10.51
N PRO A 386 24.21 -8.12 -9.84
CA PRO A 386 24.53 -9.40 -10.47
C PRO A 386 23.23 -10.15 -10.78
N GLU A 387 23.26 -11.09 -11.73
CA GLU A 387 22.06 -11.72 -12.30
C GLU A 387 21.11 -12.29 -11.24
N GLN A 388 21.65 -12.94 -10.19
CA GLN A 388 20.87 -13.52 -9.10
C GLN A 388 20.13 -12.47 -8.26
N VAL A 389 20.59 -11.22 -8.22
CA VAL A 389 19.92 -10.10 -7.53
C VAL A 389 18.99 -9.39 -8.49
N ARG A 390 19.40 -9.21 -9.75
CA ARG A 390 18.61 -8.55 -10.79
C ARG A 390 17.26 -9.22 -11.01
N ARG A 391 17.21 -10.55 -10.94
CA ARG A 391 15.97 -11.36 -11.03
C ARG A 391 14.97 -11.12 -9.89
N LYS A 392 15.39 -10.44 -8.82
CA LYS A 392 14.58 -10.19 -7.61
C LYS A 392 13.89 -8.81 -7.60
N PHE A 393 14.14 -7.98 -8.61
CA PHE A 393 13.44 -6.71 -8.80
C PHE A 393 12.12 -6.93 -9.56
N LEU A 394 11.04 -6.36 -9.03
CA LEU A 394 9.70 -6.51 -9.56
C LEU A 394 9.13 -5.16 -9.97
N PHE A 395 8.32 -5.17 -11.03
CA PHE A 395 7.41 -4.07 -11.30
C PHE A 395 6.20 -4.14 -10.36
N GLY A 396 5.92 -3.03 -9.72
CA GLY A 396 4.69 -2.80 -8.97
C GLY A 396 4.29 -1.36 -9.17
N SER A 397 3.02 -1.05 -9.35
CA SER A 397 2.60 0.34 -9.54
C SER A 397 2.29 1.05 -8.23
N ASP A 398 1.57 0.37 -7.34
CA ASP A 398 0.77 0.97 -6.27
C ASP A 398 -0.26 2.01 -6.80
N PHE A 399 -0.90 1.65 -7.93
CA PHE A 399 -1.75 2.53 -8.77
C PHE A 399 -2.61 3.54 -8.02
N TYR A 400 -3.44 3.08 -7.07
CA TYR A 400 -4.38 3.98 -6.41
C TYR A 400 -3.67 5.08 -5.60
N LEU A 401 -2.53 4.77 -4.99
CA LEU A 401 -1.73 5.72 -4.23
C LEU A 401 -0.94 6.65 -5.14
N ASN A 402 -0.48 6.17 -6.30
CA ASN A 402 0.17 7.01 -7.31
C ASN A 402 -0.69 8.20 -7.76
N LEU A 403 -2.02 8.11 -7.69
CA LEU A 403 -2.92 9.21 -8.04
C LEU A 403 -2.77 10.46 -7.14
N LEU A 404 -2.01 10.35 -6.05
CA LEU A 404 -1.65 11.47 -5.19
C LEU A 404 -0.35 12.17 -5.63
N PHE A 405 0.49 11.49 -6.40
CA PHE A 405 1.80 11.97 -6.85
C PHE A 405 1.81 12.33 -8.33
N LEU A 406 0.95 11.69 -9.13
CA LEU A 406 0.88 11.83 -10.58
C LEU A 406 -0.54 12.15 -11.06
N ASP A 407 -0.65 12.57 -12.32
CA ASP A 407 -1.92 12.81 -12.95
C ASP A 407 -2.67 11.51 -13.35
N GLY A 408 -2.00 10.37 -13.38
CA GLY A 408 -2.63 9.09 -13.64
C GLY A 408 -1.62 7.98 -13.86
N MET A 409 -2.12 6.78 -14.12
CA MET A 409 -1.26 5.64 -14.43
C MET A 409 -0.52 5.82 -15.76
N LYS A 410 -1.15 6.54 -16.70
CA LYS A 410 -0.53 6.81 -18.00
C LYS A 410 0.81 7.53 -17.86
N GLU A 411 0.88 8.56 -17.01
CA GLU A 411 2.11 9.29 -16.72
C GLU A 411 3.15 8.39 -16.05
N TYR A 412 2.72 7.55 -15.09
CA TYR A 412 3.61 6.58 -14.44
C TYR A 412 4.24 5.62 -15.46
N MET A 413 3.42 5.05 -16.34
CA MET A 413 3.86 4.11 -17.37
C MET A 413 4.73 4.77 -18.43
N GLU A 414 4.48 6.03 -18.79
CA GLU A 414 5.36 6.81 -19.67
C GLU A 414 6.72 7.04 -19.02
N ASN A 415 6.76 7.48 -17.75
CA ASN A 415 8.01 7.65 -17.01
C ASN A 415 8.79 6.33 -16.93
N PHE A 416 8.11 5.21 -16.66
CA PHE A 416 8.74 3.90 -16.61
C PHE A 416 9.29 3.46 -17.97
N ARG A 417 8.52 3.58 -19.05
CA ARG A 417 8.95 3.24 -20.42
C ARG A 417 10.10 4.11 -20.92
N ASN A 418 10.13 5.38 -20.54
CA ASN A 418 11.21 6.29 -20.91
C ASN A 418 12.48 6.06 -20.10
N THR A 419 12.38 5.37 -18.96
CA THR A 419 13.53 5.08 -18.08
C THR A 419 14.12 3.70 -18.36
N PHE A 420 13.29 2.68 -18.53
CA PHE A 420 13.73 1.29 -18.71
C PHE A 420 13.60 0.83 -20.17
N THR A 421 14.64 0.15 -20.66
CA THR A 421 14.64 -0.43 -22.01
C THR A 421 13.57 -1.52 -22.15
N GLU A 422 13.21 -1.89 -23.38
CA GLU A 422 12.26 -2.98 -23.62
C GLU A 422 12.69 -4.29 -22.95
N GLN A 423 13.99 -4.62 -23.00
CA GLN A 423 14.53 -5.81 -22.36
C GLN A 423 14.42 -5.76 -20.83
N GLU A 424 14.80 -4.62 -20.23
CA GLU A 424 14.68 -4.42 -18.77
C GLU A 424 13.22 -4.49 -18.33
N ARG A 425 12.28 -3.95 -19.12
CA ARG A 425 10.85 -4.05 -18.85
C ARG A 425 10.33 -5.48 -18.93
N ARG A 426 10.80 -6.30 -19.87
CA ARG A 426 10.44 -7.73 -19.90
C ARG A 426 10.93 -8.47 -18.66
N GLU A 427 12.08 -8.11 -18.12
CA GLU A 427 12.56 -8.68 -16.85
C GLU A 427 11.67 -8.21 -15.68
N LEU A 428 11.53 -6.90 -15.50
CA LEU A 428 10.81 -6.30 -14.37
C LEU A 428 9.30 -6.58 -14.38
N MET A 429 8.68 -6.64 -15.55
CA MET A 429 7.22 -6.74 -15.71
C MET A 429 6.76 -8.14 -16.15
N THR A 430 7.66 -9.05 -16.52
CA THR A 430 7.27 -10.39 -16.99
C THR A 430 8.05 -11.47 -16.28
N ALA A 431 9.37 -11.58 -16.53
CA ALA A 431 10.16 -12.72 -16.07
C ALA A 431 10.25 -12.77 -14.53
N ASN A 432 10.65 -11.67 -13.89
CA ASN A 432 10.88 -11.63 -12.45
C ASN A 432 9.58 -11.77 -11.64
N PRO A 433 8.47 -11.06 -11.97
CA PRO A 433 7.20 -11.31 -11.29
C PRO A 433 6.64 -12.70 -11.55
N SER A 434 6.89 -13.31 -12.71
CA SER A 434 6.47 -14.68 -12.98
C SER A 434 7.18 -15.67 -12.06
N ASP A 435 8.49 -15.52 -11.87
CA ASP A 435 9.27 -16.37 -10.94
C ASP A 435 8.82 -16.16 -9.49
N PHE A 436 8.68 -14.91 -9.03
CA PHE A 436 8.20 -14.57 -7.70
C PHE A 436 6.82 -15.17 -7.39
N LEU A 437 5.91 -15.12 -8.36
CA LEU A 437 4.56 -15.68 -8.25
C LEU A 437 4.50 -17.19 -8.54
N GLY A 438 5.61 -17.84 -8.94
CA GLY A 438 5.63 -19.25 -9.32
C GLY A 438 4.80 -19.58 -10.56
N LEU A 439 4.79 -18.68 -11.55
CA LEU A 439 4.10 -18.83 -12.84
C LEU A 439 4.99 -19.46 -13.93
N SER A 440 6.30 -19.48 -13.72
CA SER A 440 7.33 -19.96 -14.64
C SER A 440 7.63 -21.45 -14.51
#